data_AF-A0A3D0SYP2-F1
#
_entry.id   AF-A0A3D0SYP2-F1
#
_cell.length_a   1.000
_cell.length_b   1.000
_cell.length_c   1.000
_cell.angle_alpha   90.00
_cell.angle_beta   90.00
_cell.angle_gamma   90.00
#
_symmetry.space_group_name_H-M   'P 1'
#
loop_
_entity.id
_entity.type
_entity.pdbx_description
1 polymer ?
#
loop_
_entity_poly.entity_id
_entity_poly.type
_entity_poly.pdbx_seq_one_letter_code
_entity_poly.pdbx_strand_id
1 'polypeptide(L)'
;MQALRLVLLITLLNWFASPFAVAEDGKLREQQREQFLSLEKQLNTLPVSKLPAIHKDIEDLANYPLVPYLKLRLAERTLGSLSDTTVNEFLARYAGTPLATHLRKRWLDLLSKQQRKAAFIEAYQPGLGTKYTCRYL
;
A
#
# COMPACT_ATOMS: atom_id res chain seq x y z
N MET A 1 -39.94 -35.23 -29.53
CA MET A 1 -38.72 -34.73 -30.21
C MET A 1 -38.77 -33.23 -30.57
N GLN A 2 -39.58 -32.40 -29.88
CA GLN A 2 -39.59 -30.93 -30.06
C GLN A 2 -38.91 -30.18 -28.90
N ALA A 3 -38.87 -30.76 -27.70
CA ALA A 3 -38.23 -30.15 -26.53
C ALA A 3 -36.69 -30.06 -26.63
N LEU A 4 -36.03 -30.96 -27.38
CA LEU A 4 -34.58 -30.97 -27.53
C LEU A 4 -34.06 -29.86 -28.48
N ARG A 5 -34.90 -29.37 -29.40
CA ARG A 5 -34.55 -28.29 -30.34
C ARG A 5 -34.62 -26.90 -29.71
N LEU A 6 -35.45 -26.69 -28.68
CA LEU A 6 -35.56 -25.41 -27.97
C LEU A 6 -34.38 -25.15 -27.03
N VAL A 7 -33.87 -26.20 -26.38
CA VAL A 7 -32.73 -26.10 -25.43
C VAL A 7 -31.43 -25.72 -26.15
N LEU A 8 -31.23 -26.22 -27.37
CA LEU A 8 -30.03 -25.98 -28.18
C LEU A 8 -29.94 -24.54 -28.73
N LEU A 9 -31.09 -23.88 -28.94
CA LEU A 9 -31.17 -22.49 -29.38
C LEU A 9 -30.93 -21.47 -28.26
N ILE A 10 -31.23 -21.83 -27.00
CA ILE A 10 -30.98 -20.97 -25.83
C ILE A 10 -29.50 -21.02 -25.40
N THR A 11 -28.80 -22.14 -25.62
CA THR A 11 -27.35 -22.25 -25.35
C THR A 11 -26.46 -21.60 -26.41
N LEU A 12 -26.95 -21.42 -27.64
CA LEU A 12 -26.19 -20.76 -28.72
C LEU A 12 -26.32 -19.23 -28.71
N LEU A 13 -27.37 -18.66 -28.11
CA LEU A 13 -27.48 -17.19 -27.94
C LEU A 13 -26.66 -16.64 -26.76
N ASN A 14 -26.15 -17.50 -25.88
CA ASN A 14 -25.44 -17.10 -24.65
C ASN A 14 -23.91 -17.20 -24.74
N TRP A 15 -23.34 -17.53 -25.91
CA TRP A 15 -21.88 -17.52 -26.11
C TRP A 15 -21.36 -16.19 -26.69
N PHE A 16 -22.23 -15.30 -27.15
CA PHE A 16 -21.84 -14.06 -27.85
C PHE A 16 -22.13 -12.76 -27.08
N ALA A 17 -22.07 -12.80 -25.75
CA ALA A 17 -22.01 -11.60 -24.92
C ALA A 17 -20.91 -11.82 -23.86
N SER A 18 -19.74 -11.22 -23.94
CA SER A 18 -19.63 -9.77 -23.71
C SER A 18 -18.23 -9.23 -24.07
N PRO A 19 -18.08 -8.38 -25.09
CA PRO A 19 -16.91 -7.52 -25.24
C PRO A 19 -16.98 -6.23 -24.38
N PHE A 20 -18.09 -5.95 -23.69
CA PHE A 20 -18.32 -4.68 -22.98
C PHE A 20 -17.58 -4.53 -21.63
N ALA A 21 -17.13 -5.62 -21.00
CA ALA A 21 -16.49 -5.55 -19.68
C ALA A 21 -15.11 -4.84 -19.69
N VAL A 22 -14.40 -4.85 -20.83
CA VAL A 22 -13.02 -4.34 -20.91
C VAL A 22 -12.95 -2.80 -20.92
N ALA A 23 -13.93 -2.12 -21.54
CA ALA A 23 -13.92 -0.66 -21.64
C ALA A 23 -14.32 0.03 -20.33
N GLU A 24 -15.27 -0.54 -19.57
CA GLU A 24 -15.68 -0.05 -18.25
C GLU A 24 -14.56 -0.23 -17.22
N ASP A 25 -13.89 -1.39 -17.23
CA ASP A 25 -12.69 -1.65 -16.42
C ASP A 25 -11.52 -0.72 -16.77
N GLY A 26 -11.33 -0.39 -18.06
CA GLY A 26 -10.34 0.60 -18.49
C GLY A 26 -10.60 1.99 -17.92
N LYS A 27 -11.84 2.48 -17.99
CA LYS A 27 -12.23 3.79 -17.45
C LYS A 27 -12.11 3.84 -15.93
N LEU A 28 -12.52 2.78 -15.23
CA LEU A 28 -12.41 2.68 -13.77
C LEU A 28 -10.95 2.72 -13.32
N ARG A 29 -10.06 1.96 -13.98
CA ARG A 29 -8.62 1.97 -13.66
C ARG A 29 -7.97 3.33 -13.88
N GLU A 30 -8.39 4.05 -14.91
CA GLU A 30 -7.89 5.41 -15.15
C GLU A 30 -8.35 6.39 -14.06
N GLN A 31 -9.60 6.28 -13.60
CA GLN A 31 -10.07 7.07 -12.46
C GLN A 31 -9.29 6.78 -11.18
N GLN A 32 -8.98 5.50 -10.91
CA GLN A 32 -8.16 5.10 -9.77
C GLN A 32 -6.73 5.64 -9.87
N ARG A 33 -6.15 5.65 -11.08
CA ARG A 33 -4.84 6.25 -11.35
C ARG A 33 -4.84 7.75 -11.04
N GLU A 34 -5.83 8.49 -11.52
CA GLU A 34 -5.95 9.92 -11.23
C GLU A 34 -6.13 10.20 -9.74
N GLN A 35 -6.95 9.40 -9.05
CA GLN A 35 -7.11 9.50 -7.60
C GLN A 35 -5.79 9.21 -6.87
N PHE A 36 -5.04 8.19 -7.28
CA PHE A 36 -3.71 7.88 -6.74
C PHE A 36 -2.76 9.07 -6.89
N LEU A 37 -2.67 9.65 -8.10
CA LEU A 37 -1.78 10.78 -8.39
C LEU A 37 -2.15 12.02 -7.57
N SER A 38 -3.45 12.27 -7.41
CA SER A 38 -3.94 13.35 -6.54
C SER A 38 -3.53 13.14 -5.08
N LEU A 39 -3.72 11.94 -4.53
CA LEU A 39 -3.35 11.61 -3.15
C LEU A 39 -1.84 11.64 -2.94
N GLU A 40 -1.05 11.16 -3.90
CA GLU A 40 0.40 11.23 -3.87
C GLU A 40 0.88 12.70 -3.83
N LYS A 41 0.29 13.56 -4.67
CA LYS A 41 0.58 15.00 -4.66
C LYS A 41 0.27 15.62 -3.31
N GLN A 42 -0.91 15.33 -2.75
CA GLN A 42 -1.31 15.83 -1.43
C GLN A 42 -0.37 15.34 -0.32
N LEU A 43 0.00 14.05 -0.33
CA LEU A 43 0.98 13.47 0.59
C LEU A 43 2.35 14.12 0.50
N ASN A 44 2.71 14.74 -0.63
CA ASN A 44 3.99 15.41 -0.80
C ASN A 44 3.96 16.90 -0.47
N THR A 45 2.81 17.56 -0.56
CA THR A 45 2.69 19.02 -0.41
C THR A 45 2.06 19.46 0.91
N LEU A 46 1.12 18.68 1.47
CA LEU A 46 0.44 19.06 2.71
C LEU A 46 1.40 19.08 3.90
N PRO A 47 1.19 19.96 4.89
CA PRO A 47 1.90 19.86 6.16
C PRO A 47 1.47 18.60 6.92
N VAL A 48 2.35 18.06 7.77
CA VAL A 48 2.11 16.82 8.55
C VAL A 48 0.80 16.88 9.35
N SER A 49 0.47 18.05 9.90
CA SER A 49 -0.77 18.28 10.67
C SER A 49 -2.07 18.10 9.88
N LYS A 50 -2.01 18.13 8.53
CA LYS A 50 -3.18 17.95 7.66
C LYS A 50 -3.27 16.55 7.04
N LEU A 51 -2.23 15.73 7.18
CA LEU A 51 -2.19 14.37 6.63
C LEU A 51 -3.25 13.40 7.20
N PRO A 52 -3.70 13.51 8.46
CA PRO A 52 -4.79 12.67 8.96
C PRO A 52 -6.08 12.79 8.14
N ALA A 53 -6.34 13.96 7.52
CA ALA A 53 -7.55 14.20 6.76
C ALA A 53 -7.65 13.35 5.48
N ILE A 54 -6.52 12.99 4.87
CA ILE A 54 -6.48 12.22 3.61
C ILE A 54 -6.30 10.71 3.84
N HIS A 55 -6.21 10.27 5.10
CA HIS A 55 -6.02 8.84 5.42
C HIS A 55 -7.19 7.99 4.93
N LYS A 56 -8.43 8.49 5.09
CA LYS A 56 -9.63 7.80 4.62
C LYS A 56 -9.65 7.63 3.11
N ASP A 57 -9.26 8.66 2.36
CA ASP A 57 -9.20 8.61 0.90
C ASP A 57 -8.17 7.58 0.39
N ILE A 58 -7.07 7.39 1.11
CA ILE A 58 -6.08 6.34 0.82
C ILE A 58 -6.66 4.94 1.08
N GLU A 59 -7.42 4.76 2.16
CA GLU A 59 -8.08 3.49 2.46
C GLU A 59 -9.19 3.16 1.47
N ASP A 60 -9.92 4.16 0.97
CA ASP A 60 -10.97 3.96 -0.03
C ASP A 60 -10.45 3.53 -1.40
N LEU A 61 -9.16 3.78 -1.67
CA LEU A 61 -8.49 3.34 -2.88
C LEU A 61 -7.93 1.90 -2.76
N ALA A 62 -8.22 1.15 -1.69
CA ALA A 62 -7.52 -0.10 -1.30
C ALA A 62 -7.35 -1.16 -2.41
N ASN A 63 -8.25 -1.23 -3.38
CA ASN A 63 -8.17 -2.21 -4.48
C ASN A 63 -7.17 -1.81 -5.59
N TYR A 64 -6.60 -0.61 -5.54
CA TYR A 64 -5.60 -0.17 -6.50
C TYR A 64 -4.19 -0.66 -6.10
N PRO A 65 -3.45 -1.35 -6.99
CA PRO A 65 -2.22 -2.06 -6.64
C PRO A 65 -1.12 -1.23 -5.97
N LEU A 66 -1.07 0.09 -6.22
CA LEU A 66 -0.01 0.97 -5.72
C LEU A 66 -0.33 1.64 -4.38
N VAL A 67 -1.52 1.45 -3.81
CA VAL A 67 -1.87 1.99 -2.47
C VAL A 67 -0.82 1.72 -1.38
N PRO A 68 -0.14 0.56 -1.33
CA PRO A 68 0.96 0.35 -0.38
C PRO A 68 2.03 1.44 -0.38
N TYR A 69 2.29 2.08 -1.52
CA TYR A 69 3.25 3.19 -1.62
C TYR A 69 2.72 4.49 -1.00
N LEU A 70 1.42 4.78 -1.12
CA LEU A 70 0.79 5.90 -0.38
C LEU A 70 0.86 5.67 1.12
N LYS A 71 0.62 4.43 1.57
CA LYS A 71 0.71 4.04 2.99
C LYS A 71 2.14 4.16 3.52
N LEU A 72 3.14 3.72 2.74
CA LEU A 72 4.55 3.92 3.08
C LEU A 72 4.87 5.41 3.22
N ARG A 73 4.49 6.23 2.23
CA ARG A 73 4.78 7.67 2.23
C ARG A 73 4.14 8.38 3.41
N LEU A 74 2.88 8.06 3.74
CA LEU A 74 2.20 8.58 4.91
C LEU A 74 2.98 8.21 6.18
N ALA A 75 3.31 6.92 6.36
CA ALA A 75 4.05 6.44 7.52
C ALA A 75 5.41 7.11 7.68
N GLU A 76 6.14 7.36 6.58
CA GLU A 76 7.42 8.07 6.63
C GLU A 76 7.28 9.53 7.06
N ARG A 77 6.23 10.22 6.59
CA ARG A 77 5.99 11.64 6.92
C ARG A 77 5.48 11.83 8.34
N THR A 78 4.76 10.84 8.87
CA THR A 78 4.22 10.87 10.24
C THR A 78 5.04 10.01 11.21
N LEU A 79 6.22 9.51 10.81
CA LEU A 79 6.96 8.49 11.56
C LEU A 79 7.24 8.89 13.01
N GLY A 80 7.51 10.17 13.25
CA GLY A 80 7.78 10.70 14.60
C GLY A 80 6.60 10.62 15.57
N SER A 81 5.37 10.44 15.09
CA SER A 81 4.16 10.30 15.90
C SER A 81 3.57 8.89 15.89
N LEU A 82 4.18 7.94 15.15
CA LEU A 82 3.70 6.57 15.14
C LEU A 82 4.13 5.85 16.41
N SER A 83 3.24 4.98 16.92
CA SER A 83 3.59 4.04 17.98
C SER A 83 4.47 2.91 17.43
N ASP A 84 5.26 2.29 18.30
CA ASP A 84 6.03 1.09 17.97
C ASP A 84 5.14 -0.01 17.38
N THR A 85 3.96 -0.23 17.98
CA THR A 85 2.97 -1.21 17.50
C THR A 85 2.57 -0.92 16.05
N THR A 86 2.22 0.33 15.74
CA THR A 86 1.83 0.72 14.37
C THR A 86 2.97 0.50 13.36
N VAL A 87 4.21 0.81 13.75
CA VAL A 87 5.37 0.56 12.88
C VAL A 87 5.58 -0.94 12.70
N ASN A 88 5.52 -1.72 13.77
CA ASN A 88 5.70 -3.18 13.72
C ASN A 88 4.63 -3.87 12.88
N GLU A 89 3.37 -3.42 12.96
CA GLU A 89 2.27 -3.89 12.11
C GLU A 89 2.54 -3.61 10.62
N PHE A 90 3.02 -2.42 10.27
CA PHE A 90 3.41 -2.11 8.89
C PHE A 90 4.53 -3.03 8.42
N LEU A 91 5.58 -3.18 9.25
CA LEU A 91 6.73 -4.02 8.92
C LEU A 91 6.37 -5.49 8.76
N ALA A 92 5.44 -6.00 9.56
CA ALA A 92 4.92 -7.36 9.46
C ALA A 92 4.05 -7.53 8.21
N ARG A 93 3.13 -6.59 7.95
CA ARG A 93 2.24 -6.61 6.78
C ARG A 93 3.00 -6.64 5.46
N TYR A 94 4.11 -5.92 5.36
CA TYR A 94 4.92 -5.81 4.15
C TYR A 94 6.26 -6.54 4.24
N ALA A 95 6.36 -7.55 5.11
CA ALA A 95 7.58 -8.33 5.31
C ALA A 95 8.12 -8.89 3.98
N GLY A 96 9.44 -8.89 3.82
CA GLY A 96 10.11 -9.35 2.59
C GLY A 96 10.02 -8.39 1.40
N THR A 97 9.29 -7.27 1.50
CA THR A 97 9.20 -6.28 0.42
C THR A 97 10.19 -5.12 0.61
N PRO A 98 10.49 -4.37 -0.47
CA PRO A 98 11.22 -3.10 -0.35
C PRO A 98 10.53 -2.11 0.60
N LEU A 99 9.19 -2.08 0.67
CA LEU A 99 8.44 -1.13 1.49
C LEU A 99 8.78 -1.27 2.99
N ALA A 100 8.79 -2.50 3.50
CA ALA A 100 9.19 -2.76 4.88
C ALA A 100 10.66 -2.41 5.12
N THR A 101 11.55 -2.70 4.15
CA THR A 101 12.97 -2.33 4.24
C THR A 101 13.17 -0.82 4.34
N HIS A 102 12.45 -0.06 3.52
CA HIS A 102 12.48 1.40 3.52
C HIS A 102 12.01 1.96 4.86
N LEU A 103 10.83 1.55 5.34
CA LEU A 103 10.32 2.04 6.63
C LEU A 103 11.21 1.62 7.79
N ARG A 104 11.72 0.38 7.81
CA ARG A 104 12.61 -0.12 8.88
C ARG A 104 13.87 0.73 9.01
N LYS A 105 14.51 1.09 7.90
CA LYS A 105 15.70 1.96 7.93
C LYS A 105 15.39 3.33 8.53
N ARG A 106 14.27 3.94 8.14
CA ARG A 106 13.80 5.22 8.69
C ARG A 106 13.48 5.12 10.18
N TRP A 107 12.86 4.01 10.59
CA TRP A 107 12.53 3.72 11.98
C TRP A 107 13.79 3.55 12.85
N LEU A 108 14.75 2.74 12.41
CA LEU A 108 16.04 2.56 13.08
C LEU A 108 16.80 3.88 13.23
N ASP A 109 16.74 4.76 12.22
CA ASP A 109 17.32 6.10 12.32
C ASP A 109 16.63 6.99 13.36
N LEU A 110 15.29 6.93 13.44
CA LEU A 110 14.54 7.65 14.47
C LEU A 110 14.86 7.12 15.87
N LEU A 111 14.84 5.79 16.05
CA LEU A 111 15.17 5.13 17.31
C LEU A 111 16.59 5.45 17.77
N SER A 112 17.56 5.49 16.85
CA SER A 112 18.94 5.92 17.14
C SER A 112 18.98 7.36 17.67
N LYS A 113 18.27 8.28 17.01
CA LYS A 113 18.20 9.70 17.42
C LYS A 113 17.55 9.86 18.79
N GLN A 114 16.54 9.05 19.09
CA GLN A 114 15.83 9.04 20.37
C GLN A 114 16.53 8.19 21.46
N GLN A 115 17.70 7.61 21.17
CA GLN A 115 18.45 6.75 22.10
C GLN A 115 17.66 5.52 22.61
N ARG A 116 16.69 5.04 21.83
CA ARG A 116 15.81 3.92 22.18
C ARG A 116 16.45 2.57 21.82
N LYS A 117 17.53 2.21 22.53
CA LYS A 117 18.39 1.05 22.21
C LYS A 117 17.62 -0.29 22.14
N ALA A 118 16.74 -0.57 23.10
CA ALA A 118 15.99 -1.83 23.13
C ALA A 118 15.10 -2.01 21.88
N ALA A 119 14.31 -0.98 21.54
CA ALA A 119 13.48 -0.98 20.33
C ALA A 119 14.31 -1.01 19.03
N PHE A 120 15.53 -0.43 19.03
CA PHE A 120 16.45 -0.54 17.91
C PHE A 120 16.88 -1.99 17.67
N ILE A 121 17.27 -2.69 18.74
CA ILE A 121 17.69 -4.10 18.69
C ILE A 121 16.54 -4.98 18.20
N GLU A 122 15.32 -4.76 18.70
CA GLU A 122 14.12 -5.49 18.28
C GLU A 122 13.79 -5.27 16.79
N ALA A 123 13.90 -4.02 16.31
CA ALA A 123 13.56 -3.68 14.93
C ALA A 123 14.66 -4.02 13.92
N TYR A 124 15.89 -4.31 14.36
CA TYR A 124 17.04 -4.55 13.49
C TYR A 124 16.89 -5.86 12.70
N GLN A 125 17.34 -5.84 11.45
CA GLN A 125 17.53 -7.03 10.63
C GLN A 125 18.90 -6.99 9.94
N PRO A 126 19.54 -8.15 9.71
CA PRO A 126 20.75 -8.22 8.91
C PRO A 126 20.56 -7.69 7.49
N GLY A 127 21.65 -7.30 6.82
CA GLY A 127 21.60 -6.87 5.41
C GLY A 127 21.10 -5.43 5.18
N LEU A 128 20.87 -4.64 6.22
CA LEU A 128 20.44 -3.24 6.10
C LEU A 128 21.58 -2.26 5.76
N GLY A 129 22.84 -2.72 5.82
CA GLY A 129 24.06 -1.94 5.56
C GLY A 129 24.87 -1.68 6.82
N THR A 130 26.16 -1.34 6.63
CA THR A 130 27.16 -1.21 7.71
C THR A 130 26.74 -0.26 8.82
N LYS A 131 26.15 0.89 8.47
CA LYS A 131 25.63 1.89 9.42
C LYS A 131 24.73 1.27 10.50
N TYR A 132 23.78 0.41 10.12
CA TYR A 132 22.83 -0.17 11.07
C TYR A 132 23.46 -1.34 11.84
N THR A 133 24.30 -2.14 11.17
CA THR A 133 25.05 -3.23 11.82
C THR A 133 25.96 -2.70 12.93
N CYS A 134 26.75 -1.64 12.69
CA CYS A 134 27.63 -1.08 13.71
C CYS A 134 26.90 -0.44 14.89
N ARG A 135 25.64 -0.03 14.73
CA ARG A 135 24.81 0.49 15.84
C ARG A 135 24.15 -0.61 16.65
N TYR A 136 23.99 -1.79 16.04
CA TYR A 136 23.43 -2.97 16.69
C TYR A 136 24.46 -3.68 17.57
N LEU A 137 25.70 -3.82 17.06
CA LEU A 137 26.85 -4.37 17.78
C LEU A 137 27.28 -3.48 18.95
#